data_AF-W1YNK3-F1
#
_entry.id   AF-W1YNK3-F1
#
_cell.length_a   1.000
_cell.length_b   1.000
_cell.length_c   1.000
_cell.angle_alpha   90.00
_cell.angle_beta   90.00
_cell.angle_gamma   90.00
#
_symmetry.space_group_name_H-M   'P 1'
#
loop_
_entity.id
_entity.type
_entity.pdbx_description
1 polymer ?
#
loop_
_entity_poly.entity_id
_entity_poly.type
_entity_poly.pdbx_seq_one_letter_code
_entity_poly.pdbx_strand_id
1 'polypeptide(L)'
;GPTATPASPASADAGLACVVLNPSKPAVTESVRRRLTLALAEAGYHEPIWLETTVSEPGATQARLAVASGARLVVAGGGDGTVRAVAAGLAGTSTELGILPLGTANLAARNLGLPVGDPEALITTAVT
;
A
#
# COMPACT_ATOMS: atom_id res chain seq x y z
N GLY A 1 -4.14 -34.83 -21.30
CA GLY A 1 -3.28 -34.33 -20.22
C GLY A 1 -3.66 -32.89 -19.94
N PRO A 2 -3.62 -32.40 -18.70
CA PRO A 2 -4.00 -31.02 -18.43
C PRO A 2 -2.92 -30.08 -18.99
N THR A 3 -3.38 -29.15 -19.82
CA THR A 3 -2.61 -28.08 -20.46
C THR A 3 -2.09 -27.13 -19.39
N ALA A 4 -0.77 -26.99 -19.27
CA ALA A 4 -0.18 -25.91 -18.49
C ALA A 4 -0.35 -24.60 -19.28
N THR A 5 -1.16 -23.69 -18.77
CA THR A 5 -1.19 -22.29 -19.22
C THR A 5 0.15 -21.65 -18.87
N PRO A 6 0.90 -21.07 -19.82
CA PRO A 6 2.09 -20.31 -19.47
C PRO A 6 1.66 -19.06 -18.70
N ALA A 7 2.19 -18.90 -17.48
CA ALA A 7 2.10 -17.66 -16.74
C ALA A 7 2.71 -16.54 -17.61
N SER A 8 1.93 -15.50 -17.91
CA SER A 8 2.42 -14.34 -18.66
C SER A 8 3.62 -13.73 -17.93
N PRO A 9 4.70 -13.37 -18.65
CA PRO A 9 5.82 -12.68 -18.02
C PRO A 9 5.29 -11.36 -17.47
N ALA A 10 5.41 -11.15 -16.16
CA ALA A 10 5.21 -9.84 -15.57
C ALA A 10 6.06 -8.85 -16.36
N SER A 11 5.40 -7.89 -17.00
CA SER A 11 5.99 -6.98 -17.98
C SER A 11 7.23 -6.31 -17.40
N ALA A 12 8.32 -6.25 -18.16
CA ALA A 12 9.61 -5.65 -17.78
C ALA A 12 9.56 -4.13 -17.52
N ASP A 13 8.36 -3.54 -17.49
CA ASP A 13 8.05 -2.13 -17.34
C ASP A 13 7.15 -1.86 -16.11
N ALA A 14 6.91 -2.90 -15.29
CA ALA A 14 6.09 -2.77 -14.10
C ALA A 14 6.77 -1.87 -13.04
N GLY A 15 5.98 -1.04 -12.38
CA GLY A 15 6.49 -0.11 -11.37
C GLY A 15 6.88 -0.82 -10.07
N LEU A 16 7.75 -0.20 -9.27
CA LEU A 16 7.94 -0.61 -7.87
C LEU A 16 6.87 0.04 -6.99
N ALA A 17 6.15 -0.78 -6.23
CA ALA A 17 5.30 -0.33 -5.12
C ALA A 17 5.86 -0.83 -3.79
N CYS A 18 5.77 0.03 -2.76
CA CYS A 18 6.05 -0.37 -1.39
C CYS A 18 4.78 -0.23 -0.54
N VAL A 19 4.54 -1.18 0.37
CA VAL A 19 3.42 -1.12 1.31
C VAL A 19 3.97 -0.88 2.71
N VAL A 20 3.70 0.29 3.27
CA VAL A 20 4.04 0.64 4.65
C VAL A 20 2.88 0.27 5.55
N LEU A 21 3.06 -0.74 6.39
CA LEU A 21 1.97 -1.41 7.10
C LEU A 21 2.14 -1.35 8.60
N ASN A 22 1.08 -1.05 9.34
CA ASN A 22 1.04 -1.18 10.79
C ASN A 22 0.54 -2.57 11.20
N PRO A 23 1.43 -3.50 11.61
CA PRO A 23 1.05 -4.88 11.90
C PRO A 23 0.17 -5.02 13.15
N SER A 24 0.11 -4.00 14.02
CA SER A 24 -0.76 -4.03 15.21
C SER A 24 -2.25 -3.83 14.89
N LYS A 25 -2.63 -3.62 13.62
CA LYS A 25 -4.03 -3.45 13.23
C LYS A 25 -4.68 -4.82 12.98
N PRO A 26 -5.79 -5.18 13.66
CA PRO A 26 -6.45 -6.48 13.48
C PRO A 26 -6.91 -6.75 12.05
N ALA A 27 -7.17 -5.69 11.27
CA ALA A 27 -7.56 -5.78 9.87
C ALA A 27 -6.40 -6.20 8.94
N VAL A 28 -5.16 -6.26 9.43
CA VAL A 28 -4.00 -6.77 8.68
C VAL A 28 -4.01 -8.29 8.70
N THR A 29 -4.83 -8.88 7.84
CA THR A 29 -4.90 -10.32 7.64
C THR A 29 -4.11 -10.76 6.41
N GLU A 30 -3.79 -12.05 6.31
CA GLU A 30 -3.21 -12.60 5.08
C GLU A 30 -4.11 -12.38 3.86
N SER A 31 -5.43 -12.42 4.05
CA SER A 31 -6.39 -12.14 2.97
C SER A 31 -6.27 -10.72 2.44
N VAL A 32 -6.11 -9.72 3.32
CA VAL A 32 -5.87 -8.33 2.91
C VAL A 32 -4.53 -8.19 2.18
N ARG A 33 -3.46 -8.81 2.72
CA ARG A 33 -2.14 -8.80 2.06
C ARG A 33 -2.23 -9.40 0.65
N ARG A 34 -2.81 -10.59 0.52
CA ARG A 34 -3.01 -11.27 -0.75
C ARG A 34 -3.82 -10.42 -1.72
N ARG A 35 -4.92 -9.83 -1.27
CA ARG A 35 -5.79 -9.04 -2.13
C ARG A 35 -5.11 -7.76 -2.61
N LEU A 36 -4.35 -7.08 -1.75
CA LEU A 36 -3.57 -5.91 -2.11
C LEU A 36 -2.44 -6.26 -3.09
N THR A 37 -1.72 -7.37 -2.89
CA THR A 37 -0.72 -7.85 -3.85
C THR A 37 -1.33 -8.09 -5.23
N LEU A 38 -2.51 -8.73 -5.29
CA LEU A 38 -3.22 -8.95 -6.56
C LEU A 38 -3.64 -7.63 -7.22
N ALA A 39 -4.17 -6.68 -6.44
CA ALA A 39 -4.59 -5.38 -6.97
C ALA A 39 -3.39 -4.57 -7.50
N LEU A 40 -2.23 -4.62 -6.82
CA LEU A 40 -1.00 -3.99 -7.28
C LEU A 40 -0.50 -4.63 -8.58
N ALA A 41 -0.54 -5.97 -8.69
CA ALA A 41 -0.18 -6.67 -9.92
C ALA A 41 -1.11 -6.30 -11.09
N GLU A 42 -2.43 -6.24 -10.84
CA GLU A 42 -3.44 -5.78 -11.81
C GLU A 42 -3.21 -4.32 -12.25
N ALA A 43 -2.71 -3.47 -11.34
CA ALA A 43 -2.33 -2.08 -11.62
C ALA A 43 -0.93 -1.95 -12.29
N GLY A 44 -0.25 -3.06 -12.58
CA GLY A 44 1.03 -3.06 -13.28
C GLY A 44 2.25 -2.81 -12.39
N TYR A 45 2.17 -3.12 -11.10
CA TYR A 45 3.31 -3.13 -10.19
C TYR A 45 3.90 -4.55 -10.05
N HIS A 46 5.19 -4.62 -9.74
CA HIS A 46 5.85 -5.85 -9.32
C HIS A 46 5.37 -6.32 -7.94
N GLU A 47 5.84 -7.50 -7.51
CA GLU A 47 5.65 -7.96 -6.12
C GLU A 47 6.06 -6.85 -5.14
N PRO A 48 5.15 -6.38 -4.26
CA PRO A 48 5.43 -5.22 -3.45
C PRO A 48 6.43 -5.51 -2.35
N ILE A 49 7.22 -4.49 -1.99
CA ILE A 49 8.06 -4.53 -0.79
C ILE A 49 7.20 -4.14 0.41
N TRP A 50 7.10 -5.05 1.38
CA TRP A 50 6.38 -4.82 2.63
C TRP A 50 7.31 -4.22 3.68
N LEU A 51 6.97 -3.03 4.19
CA LEU A 51 7.73 -2.30 5.19
C LEU A 51 6.87 -2.10 6.43
N GLU A 52 7.18 -2.81 7.52
CA GLU A 52 6.39 -2.71 8.73
C GLU A 52 6.77 -1.49 9.57
N THR A 53 5.76 -0.86 10.17
CA THR A 53 5.94 0.23 11.14
C THR A 53 6.14 -0.32 12.54
N THR A 54 6.80 0.45 13.38
CA THR A 54 6.86 0.22 14.84
C THR A 54 6.26 1.42 15.58
N VAL A 55 6.16 1.33 16.90
CA VAL A 55 5.70 2.46 17.73
C VAL A 55 6.64 3.66 17.60
N SER A 56 7.96 3.42 17.56
CA SER A 56 8.98 4.46 17.38
C SER A 56 9.12 4.93 15.92
N GLU A 57 8.75 4.08 14.95
CA GLU A 57 8.87 4.37 13.52
C GLU A 57 7.52 4.20 12.83
N PRO A 58 6.64 5.23 12.89
CA PRO A 58 5.25 5.13 12.45
C PRO A 58 5.07 5.12 10.92
N GLY A 59 6.14 5.20 10.12
CA GLY A 59 6.07 5.08 8.66
C GLY A 59 6.93 6.07 7.86
N ALA A 60 7.41 7.15 8.47
CA ALA A 60 8.17 8.18 7.75
C ALA A 60 9.53 7.68 7.24
N THR A 61 10.22 6.86 8.04
CA THR A 61 11.50 6.24 7.64
C THR A 61 11.27 5.25 6.49
N GLN A 62 10.26 4.41 6.61
CA GLN A 62 9.86 3.42 5.60
C GLN A 62 9.50 4.10 4.27
N ALA A 63 8.75 5.20 4.31
CA ALA A 63 8.41 6.00 3.13
C ALA A 63 9.67 6.55 2.44
N ARG A 64 10.62 7.11 3.20
CA ARG A 64 11.89 7.60 2.65
C ARG A 64 12.74 6.48 2.05
N LEU A 65 12.74 5.30 2.66
CA LEU A 65 13.39 4.12 2.10
C LEU A 65 12.77 3.71 0.77
N ALA A 66 11.43 3.68 0.69
CA ALA A 66 10.73 3.37 -0.55
C ALA A 66 11.07 4.36 -1.68
N VAL A 67 11.10 5.66 -1.37
CA VAL A 67 11.53 6.70 -2.33
C VAL A 67 12.96 6.45 -2.80
N ALA A 68 13.89 6.17 -1.87
CA ALA A 68 15.28 5.88 -2.20
C ALA A 68 15.45 4.60 -3.06
N SER A 69 14.52 3.64 -2.95
CA SER A 69 14.45 2.44 -3.78
C SER A 69 13.80 2.67 -5.15
N GLY A 70 13.32 3.88 -5.46
CA GLY A 70 12.66 4.19 -6.72
C GLY A 70 11.19 3.76 -6.77
N ALA A 71 10.52 3.65 -5.63
CA ALA A 71 9.09 3.34 -5.60
C ALA A 71 8.28 4.44 -6.30
N ARG A 72 7.42 4.02 -7.22
CA ARG A 72 6.43 4.89 -7.89
C ARG A 72 5.21 5.11 -7.01
N LEU A 73 4.85 4.10 -6.22
CA LEU A 73 3.72 4.12 -5.30
C LEU A 73 4.15 3.66 -3.91
N VAL A 74 3.65 4.34 -2.88
CA VAL A 74 3.70 3.90 -1.50
C VAL A 74 2.30 3.81 -0.92
N VAL A 75 1.88 2.62 -0.49
CA VAL A 75 0.58 2.40 0.15
C VAL A 75 0.75 2.46 1.67
N ALA A 76 0.08 3.41 2.33
CA ALA A 76 0.01 3.51 3.78
C ALA A 76 -1.15 2.67 4.33
N GLY A 77 -0.84 1.51 4.89
CA GLY A 77 -1.78 0.61 5.57
C GLY A 77 -1.78 0.81 7.08
N GLY A 78 -2.74 1.56 7.62
CA GLY A 78 -2.76 1.84 9.05
C GLY A 78 -3.83 2.84 9.48
N GLY A 79 -3.66 3.38 10.69
CA GLY A 79 -4.50 4.50 11.16
C GLY A 79 -3.95 5.87 10.75
N ASP A 80 -4.60 6.94 11.18
CA ASP A 80 -4.25 8.32 10.81
C ASP A 80 -2.78 8.68 11.12
N GLY A 81 -2.22 8.15 12.21
CA GLY A 81 -0.81 8.36 12.56
C GLY A 81 0.16 7.76 11.53
N THR A 82 -0.13 6.56 11.02
CA THR A 82 0.66 5.90 9.96
C THR A 82 0.52 6.67 8.65
N VAL A 83 -0.71 7.02 8.26
CA VAL A 83 -0.98 7.79 7.04
C VAL A 83 -0.24 9.13 7.06
N ARG A 84 -0.33 9.87 8.17
CA ARG A 84 0.37 11.15 8.34
C ARG A 84 1.89 10.98 8.28
N ALA A 85 2.44 9.95 8.92
CA ALA A 85 3.88 9.71 8.93
C ALA A 85 4.41 9.35 7.53
N VAL A 86 3.70 8.49 6.79
CA VAL A 86 4.05 8.15 5.42
C VAL A 86 3.97 9.39 4.53
N ALA A 87 2.87 10.14 4.58
CA ALA A 87 2.71 11.37 3.81
C ALA A 87 3.84 12.37 4.08
N ALA A 88 4.25 12.53 5.34
CA ALA A 88 5.39 13.38 5.69
C ALA A 88 6.73 12.86 5.12
N GLY A 89 6.91 11.55 4.99
CA GLY A 89 8.09 10.95 4.38
C GLY A 89 8.13 11.07 2.86
N LEU A 90 6.97 11.23 2.20
CA LEU A 90 6.85 11.44 0.75
C LEU A 90 6.76 12.93 0.37
N ALA A 91 6.65 13.83 1.34
CA ALA A 91 6.50 15.25 1.07
C ALA A 91 7.68 15.78 0.22
N GLY A 92 7.35 16.41 -0.91
CA GLY A 92 8.34 16.95 -1.84
C GLY A 92 8.92 15.93 -2.84
N THR A 93 8.41 14.70 -2.88
CA THR A 93 8.77 13.70 -3.90
C THR A 93 7.68 13.57 -4.96
N SER A 94 7.99 12.85 -6.04
CA SER A 94 7.02 12.47 -7.08
C SER A 94 6.37 11.10 -6.84
N THR A 95 6.61 10.48 -5.69
CA THR A 95 6.06 9.16 -5.35
C THR A 95 4.61 9.31 -4.91
N GLU A 96 3.73 8.51 -5.50
CA GLU A 96 2.30 8.54 -5.21
C GLU A 96 2.00 7.92 -3.83
N LEU A 97 0.95 8.40 -3.18
CA LEU A 97 0.47 7.90 -1.90
C LEU A 97 -0.88 7.20 -2.06
N GLY A 98 -0.89 5.89 -1.87
CA GLY A 98 -2.09 5.10 -1.64
C GLY A 98 -2.45 5.04 -0.16
N ILE A 99 -3.74 5.05 0.18
CA ILE A 99 -4.20 4.97 1.58
C ILE A 99 -5.09 3.76 1.75
N LEU A 100 -4.66 2.82 2.60
CA LEU A 100 -5.47 1.71 3.07
C LEU A 100 -5.81 1.96 4.55
N PRO A 101 -6.99 2.52 4.86
CA PRO A 101 -7.35 2.94 6.21
C PRO A 101 -7.74 1.73 7.07
N LEU A 102 -6.87 1.36 8.01
CA LEU A 102 -7.01 0.22 8.92
C LEU A 102 -7.22 0.67 10.39
N GLY A 103 -7.48 1.95 10.61
CA GLY A 103 -7.81 2.51 11.93
C GLY A 103 -9.31 2.49 12.22
N THR A 104 -9.68 2.86 13.44
CA THR A 104 -11.09 2.96 13.86
C THR A 104 -11.74 4.25 13.37
N ALA A 105 -11.03 5.39 13.50
CA ALA A 105 -11.57 6.70 13.14
C ALA A 105 -11.42 7.01 11.64
N ASN A 106 -10.24 6.71 11.07
CA ASN A 106 -9.89 6.92 9.66
C ASN A 106 -10.20 8.34 9.17
N LEU A 107 -9.89 9.35 9.97
CA LEU A 107 -10.24 10.75 9.67
C LEU A 107 -9.58 11.23 8.37
N ALA A 108 -8.34 10.84 8.11
CA ALA A 108 -7.65 11.19 6.87
C ALA A 108 -8.41 10.63 5.65
N ALA A 109 -8.77 9.35 5.68
CA ALA A 109 -9.51 8.70 4.61
C ALA A 109 -10.90 9.32 4.39
N ARG A 110 -11.63 9.62 5.49
CA ARG A 110 -12.95 10.25 5.41
C ARG A 110 -12.89 11.65 4.81
N ASN A 111 -11.91 12.46 5.22
CA ASN A 111 -11.72 13.80 4.70
C ASN A 111 -11.35 13.79 3.20
N LEU A 112 -10.70 12.72 2.74
CA LEU A 112 -10.36 12.50 1.34
C LEU A 112 -11.50 11.82 0.53
N GLY A 113 -12.65 11.54 1.16
CA GLY A 113 -13.80 10.93 0.48
C GLY A 113 -13.60 9.45 0.13
N LEU A 114 -12.67 8.75 0.79
CA LEU A 114 -12.45 7.33 0.55
C LEU A 114 -13.67 6.50 0.99
N PRO A 115 -13.96 5.35 0.33
CA PRO A 115 -15.11 4.50 0.60
C PRO A 115 -14.96 3.70 1.92
N VAL A 116 -14.86 4.40 3.05
CA VAL A 116 -14.70 3.78 4.37
C VAL A 116 -15.92 2.92 4.70
N GLY A 117 -15.72 1.60 4.73
CA GLY A 117 -16.77 0.59 4.92
C GLY A 117 -16.85 -0.44 3.79
N ASP A 118 -16.16 -0.18 2.67
CA ASP A 118 -16.02 -1.12 1.56
C ASP A 118 -14.53 -1.51 1.40
N PRO A 119 -14.12 -2.67 1.94
CA PRO A 119 -12.72 -3.11 1.89
C PRO A 119 -12.18 -3.29 0.46
N GLU A 120 -13.02 -3.75 -0.47
CA GLU A 120 -12.60 -3.99 -1.85
C GLU A 120 -12.40 -2.66 -2.58
N ALA A 121 -13.36 -1.73 -2.46
CA ALA A 121 -13.21 -0.40 -3.04
C ALA A 121 -12.00 0.34 -2.47
N LEU A 122 -11.71 0.21 -1.17
CA LEU A 122 -10.52 0.78 -0.55
C LEU A 122 -9.22 0.21 -1.12
N ILE A 123 -9.14 -1.10 -1.33
CA ILE A 123 -7.95 -1.72 -1.93
C ILE A 123 -7.76 -1.24 -3.36
N THR A 124 -8.84 -1.17 -4.15
CA THR A 124 -8.79 -0.63 -5.51
C THR A 124 -8.34 0.84 -5.51
N THR A 125 -8.91 1.69 -4.66
CA THR A 125 -8.51 3.11 -4.57
C THR A 125 -7.08 3.29 -4.07
N ALA A 126 -6.55 2.37 -3.26
CA ALA A 126 -5.20 2.47 -2.72
C ALA A 126 -4.10 2.21 -3.76
N VAL A 127 -4.43 1.66 -4.94
CA VAL A 127 -3.46 1.27 -5.98
C VAL A 127 -3.61 2.04 -7.31
N THR A 128 -4.52 3.02 -7.35
CA THR A 128 -4.85 3.86 -8.52
C THR A 128 -4.67 5.33 -8.20
#